data_AF-A0A7Y2NEJ1-F1
#
_entry.id   AF-A0A7Y2NEJ1-F1
#
_cell.length_a   1.000
_cell.length_b   1.000
_cell.length_c   1.000
_cell.angle_alpha   90.00
_cell.angle_beta   90.00
_cell.angle_gamma   90.00
#
_symmetry.space_group_name_H-M   'P 1'
#
loop_
_entity.id
_entity.type
_entity.pdbx_description
1 polymer ?
#
loop_
_entity_poly.entity_id
_entity_poly.type
_entity_poly.pdbx_seq_one_letter_code
_entity_poly.pdbx_strand_id
1 'polypeptide(L)' 'ASPIALGRITAPTLVVAGDADPYAKRPEVLAAAIPGADCLVVAGDHGTCVTNPEFARAAIDFLDVSV' A
#
# COMPACT_ATOMS: atom_id res chain seq x y z
N ALA A 1 -1.34 14.40 19.48
CA ALA A 1 -0.54 13.16 19.41
C ALA A 1 0.82 13.52 18.81
N SER A 2 1.90 12.87 19.23
CA SER A 2 3.21 13.03 18.59
C SER A 2 3.21 12.35 17.21
N PRO A 3 3.95 12.86 16.22
CA PRO A 3 4.05 12.24 14.90
C PRO A 3 4.59 10.80 14.97
N ILE A 4 4.04 9.91 14.16
CA ILE A 4 4.58 8.55 13.98
C ILE A 4 5.87 8.65 13.17
N ALA A 5 6.95 8.02 13.65
CA ALA A 5 8.26 8.07 13.00
C ALA A 5 8.37 7.09 11.81
N LEU A 6 7.55 7.30 10.77
CA LEU A 6 7.48 6.44 9.58
C LEU A 6 8.82 6.29 8.85
N GLY A 7 9.66 7.33 8.89
CA GLY A 7 11.03 7.31 8.34
C GLY A 7 11.97 6.28 8.97
N ARG A 8 11.56 5.62 10.06
CA ARG A 8 12.33 4.53 10.71
C ARG A 8 11.94 3.14 10.20
N ILE A 9 10.92 3.02 9.35
CA ILE A 9 10.54 1.75 8.74
C ILE A 9 11.58 1.42 7.68
N THR A 10 12.31 0.33 7.87
CA THR A 10 13.36 -0.15 6.96
C THR A 10 12.99 -1.45 6.24
N ALA A 11 11.86 -2.06 6.59
CA ALA A 11 11.35 -3.20 5.84
C ALA A 11 10.87 -2.72 4.46
N PRO A 12 11.10 -3.49 3.38
CA PRO A 12 10.38 -3.28 2.12
C PRO A 12 8.90 -3.10 2.41
N THR A 13 8.26 -2.15 1.74
CA THR A 13 6.87 -1.79 2.03
C THR A 13 6.15 -1.49 0.72
N LEU A 14 5.01 -2.14 0.51
CA LEU A 14 4.06 -1.81 -0.54
C LEU A 14 2.77 -1.30 0.11
N VAL A 15 2.34 -0.10 -0.25
CA VAL A 15 1.05 0.48 0.13
C VAL A 15 0.05 0.19 -1.00
N VAL A 16 -1.05 -0.50 -0.68
CA VAL A 16 -2.12 -0.77 -1.66
C VAL A 16 -3.42 -0.16 -1.16
N ALA A 17 -4.15 0.53 -2.04
CA ALA A 17 -5.46 1.10 -1.72
C ALA A 17 -6.43 1.01 -2.90
N GLY A 18 -7.72 1.11 -2.60
CA GLY A 18 -8.78 1.23 -3.60
C GLY A 18 -8.90 2.65 -4.15
N ASP A 19 -9.17 2.79 -5.46
CA ASP A 19 -9.40 4.07 -6.12
C ASP A 19 -10.67 4.80 -5.65
N ALA A 20 -11.61 4.08 -5.06
CA ALA A 20 -12.86 4.59 -4.49
C ALA A 20 -12.89 4.50 -2.96
N ASP A 21 -11.75 4.26 -2.30
CA ASP A 21 -11.69 4.17 -0.83
C ASP A 21 -11.92 5.55 -0.17
N PRO A 22 -13.02 5.75 0.59
CA PRO A 22 -13.32 7.04 1.21
C PRO A 22 -12.39 7.37 2.40
N TYR A 23 -11.66 6.39 2.92
CA TYR A 23 -10.78 6.52 4.08
C TYR A 23 -9.31 6.65 3.66
N ALA A 24 -8.91 5.98 2.57
CA ALA A 24 -7.54 5.97 2.05
C ALA A 24 -7.38 6.84 0.79
N LYS A 25 -7.82 8.10 0.84
CA LYS A 25 -7.89 8.99 -0.34
C LYS A 25 -6.54 9.38 -0.98
N ARG A 26 -5.44 9.24 -0.23
CA ARG A 26 -4.10 9.71 -0.60
C ARG A 26 -3.03 8.70 -0.15
N PRO A 27 -3.06 7.45 -0.63
CA PRO A 27 -2.15 6.41 -0.20
C PRO A 27 -0.68 6.75 -0.51
N GLU A 28 -0.43 7.54 -1.55
CA GLU A 28 0.90 8.01 -1.96
C GLU A 28 1.58 8.86 -0.89
N VAL A 29 0.82 9.54 -0.02
CA VAL A 29 1.38 10.33 1.08
C VAL A 29 2.01 9.43 2.14
N LEU A 30 1.40 8.28 2.41
CA LEU A 30 1.94 7.30 3.35
C LEU A 30 3.20 6.65 2.75
N ALA A 31 3.14 6.23 1.48
CA ALA A 31 4.29 5.66 0.79
C ALA A 31 5.48 6.64 0.78
N ALA A 32 5.26 7.91 0.44
CA ALA A 32 6.31 8.93 0.43
C ALA A 32 6.95 9.18 1.81
N ALA A 33 6.27 8.85 2.91
CA ALA A 33 6.80 8.97 4.26
C ALA A 33 7.66 7.77 4.71
N ILE A 34 7.65 6.67 3.95
CA ILE A 34 8.39 5.44 4.23
C ILE A 34 9.53 5.29 3.21
N PRO A 35 10.80 5.22 3.64
CA PRO A 35 11.93 5.10 2.72
C PRO A 35 11.82 3.87 1.81
N GLY A 36 11.79 4.09 0.50
CA GLY A 36 11.75 3.02 -0.50
C GLY A 36 10.42 2.28 -0.60
N ALA A 37 9.33 2.83 -0.05
CA ALA A 37 8.01 2.24 -0.22
C ALA A 37 7.41 2.55 -1.60
N ASP A 38 6.71 1.57 -2.15
CA ASP A 38 5.91 1.71 -3.36
C ASP A 38 4.43 1.90 -3.03
N CYS A 39 3.67 2.43 -3.99
CA CYS A 39 2.22 2.62 -3.87
C CYS A 39 1.50 2.06 -5.11
N LEU A 40 0.48 1.25 -4.88
CA LEU A 40 -0.42 0.72 -5.91
C LEU A 40 -1.86 1.13 -5.59
N VAL A 41 -2.56 1.65 -6.59
CA VAL A 41 -4.00 1.94 -6.50
C VAL A 41 -4.73 1.01 -7.45
N VAL A 42 -5.69 0.25 -6.92
CA VAL A 42 -6.49 -0.72 -7.67
C VAL A 42 -7.96 -0.32 -7.67
N ALA A 43 -8.74 -0.83 -8.62
CA ALA A 43 -10.18 -0.59 -8.63
C ALA A 43 -10.86 -1.17 -7.38
N GLY A 44 -11.71 -0.38 -6.72
CA GLY A 44 -12.53 -0.78 -5.58
C GLY A 44 -12.57 0.26 -4.45
N ASP A 45 -13.54 0.13 -3.56
CA ASP A 45 -13.58 0.87 -2.29
C ASP A 45 -12.81 0.12 -1.18
N HIS A 46 -12.90 0.63 0.05
CA HIS A 46 -12.25 0.06 1.22
C HIS A 46 -12.52 -1.44 1.43
N GLY A 47 -13.73 -1.92 1.12
CA GLY A 47 -14.13 -3.30 1.34
C GLY A 47 -13.99 -4.18 0.10
N THR A 48 -13.99 -3.59 -1.08
CA THR A 48 -14.02 -4.32 -2.35
C THR A 48 -12.66 -4.38 -3.06
N CYS A 49 -11.74 -3.44 -2.80
CA CYS A 49 -10.42 -3.46 -3.43
C CYS A 49 -9.62 -4.74 -3.10
N VAL A 50 -9.84 -5.34 -1.94
CA VAL A 50 -9.18 -6.59 -1.51
C VAL A 50 -9.61 -7.82 -2.32
N THR A 51 -10.75 -7.76 -3.03
CA THR A 51 -11.20 -8.85 -3.92
C THR A 51 -10.72 -8.65 -5.36
N ASN A 52 -10.09 -7.51 -5.66
CA ASN A 52 -9.50 -7.25 -6.96
C ASN A 52 -8.33 -8.23 -7.19
N PRO A 53 -8.30 -8.97 -8.32
CA PRO A 53 -7.19 -9.88 -8.63
C PRO A 53 -5.82 -9.20 -8.63
N GLU A 54 -5.75 -7.92 -9.00
CA GLU A 54 -4.51 -7.14 -8.98
C GLU A 54 -3.99 -6.94 -7.56
N PHE A 55 -4.88 -6.75 -6.57
CA PHE A 55 -4.50 -6.67 -5.16
C PHE A 55 -3.81 -7.98 -4.73
N ALA A 56 -4.46 -9.11 -4.99
CA ALA A 56 -3.93 -10.42 -4.61
C ALA A 56 -2.60 -10.71 -5.33
N ARG A 57 -2.50 -10.35 -6.61
CA ARG A 57 -1.27 -10.53 -7.39
C ARG A 57 -0.13 -9.67 -6.83
N ALA A 58 -0.38 -8.40 -6.53
CA ALA A 58 0.62 -7.49 -5.97
C ALA A 58 1.11 -7.98 -4.60
N ALA A 59 0.21 -8.50 -3.76
CA ALA A 59 0.60 -9.08 -2.46
C ALA A 59 1.49 -10.32 -2.62
N ILE A 60 1.17 -11.20 -3.57
CA ILE A 60 2.00 -12.38 -3.87
C ILE A 60 3.36 -11.95 -4.43
N ASP A 61 3.39 -11.07 -5.43
CA ASP A 61 4.62 -10.60 -6.07
C ASP A 61 5.53 -9.85 -5.10
N PHE A 62 4.96 -9.12 -4.15
CA PHE A 62 5.71 -8.43 -3.09
C PHE A 62 6.35 -9.41 -2.08
N LEU A 63 5.68 -10.52 -1.79
CA LEU A 63 6.16 -11.54 -0.85
C LEU A 63 7.08 -12.56 -1.52
N ASP A 64 7.00 -12.70 -2.83
CA ASP A 64 7.85 -13.60 -3.59
C ASP A 64 9.27 -13.04 -3.66
N VAL A 65 10.18 -13.68 -2.93
CA VAL A 65 11.61 -13.34 -2.85
C VAL A 65 12.45 -14.17 -3.81
N SER A 66 11.81 -14.87 -4.75
CA SER A 66 12.50 -15.73 -5.72
C SER A 66 13.43 -14.91 -6.61
N VAL A 67 14.72 -15.02 -6.30
CA VAL A 67 15.89 -14.58 -7.10
C VAL A 67 16.04 -15.38 -8.38
#